data_AF-A0A3N5VZ71-F1
#
_entry.id   AF-A0A3N5VZ71-F1
#
_cell.length_a   1.000
_cell.length_b   1.000
_cell.length_c   1.000
_cell.angle_alpha   90.00
_cell.angle_beta   90.00
_cell.angle_gamma   90.00
#
_symmetry.space_group_name_H-M   'P 1'
#
loop_
_entity.id
_entity.type
_entity.pdbx_description
1 polymer ?
#
loop_
_entity_poly.entity_id
_entity_poly.type
_entity_poly.pdbx_seq_one_letter_code
_entity_poly.pdbx_strand_id
1 'polypeptide(L)'
;MKSIFLAPLFLAGLAHAMPPVLSLTQAALQKLDADIRLDHYDIARADLNGDGRDDVLALMNGKSSYVGTGGATMFILLGKDDGFESLGSIKVVSAPVFLRKSSTKGLRDLLVTVRGGGAEPGLAEMKFDGTSYPAAPGDARAEAREEDTVLFAEPTPPFDQKRELHGITFQVTSPNLNTGNSLTVTPAGLEIDNSSIAQDASGIVTGIEVADINSDGSPELYVYVFNGSGTTLLAWSANRKKSLSDIYLPELGEHAKGYRGGDEFAVVEGIIGRRFPIYPEDSAVKKPTGKIRQIQYKLHAGEAGWLLKPDQVLEF
;
A
#
# COMPACT_ATOMS: atom_id res chain seq x y z
N MET A 1 60.55 -39.99 10.88
CA MET A 1 59.10 -39.83 11.12
C MET A 1 58.61 -38.69 10.24
N LYS A 2 57.86 -38.97 9.17
CA LYS A 2 57.18 -37.95 8.36
C LYS A 2 55.69 -38.09 8.61
N SER A 3 55.09 -37.11 9.28
CA SER A 3 53.65 -37.02 9.52
C SER A 3 52.95 -36.56 8.24
N ILE A 4 52.04 -37.38 7.74
CA ILE A 4 51.11 -37.04 6.66
C ILE A 4 49.94 -36.27 7.31
N PHE A 5 49.77 -34.99 6.96
CA PHE A 5 48.57 -34.24 7.30
C PHE A 5 47.50 -34.49 6.24
N LEU A 6 46.37 -35.06 6.66
CA LEU A 6 45.17 -35.21 5.86
C LEU A 6 44.36 -33.90 5.97
N ALA A 7 44.16 -33.20 4.85
CA ALA A 7 43.28 -32.04 4.82
C ALA A 7 41.81 -32.50 4.69
N PRO A 8 40.85 -31.88 5.41
CA PRO A 8 39.45 -32.22 5.27
C PRO A 8 38.90 -31.62 3.97
N LEU A 9 38.22 -32.46 3.18
CA LEU A 9 37.44 -32.06 2.01
C LEU A 9 36.15 -31.42 2.51
N PHE A 10 36.06 -30.08 2.45
CA PHE A 10 34.78 -29.38 2.66
C PHE A 10 33.92 -29.57 1.42
N LEU A 11 32.87 -30.38 1.53
CA LEU A 11 31.77 -30.40 0.57
C LEU A 11 30.98 -29.10 0.79
N ALA A 12 31.23 -28.08 -0.03
CA ALA A 12 30.38 -26.90 -0.09
C ALA A 12 29.02 -27.32 -0.67
N GLY A 13 28.01 -27.45 0.19
CA GLY A 13 26.63 -27.55 -0.25
C GLY A 13 26.25 -26.28 -1.00
N LEU A 14 25.98 -26.38 -2.31
CA LEU A 14 25.29 -25.33 -3.04
C LEU A 14 23.90 -25.20 -2.44
N ALA A 15 23.69 -24.20 -1.58
CA ALA A 15 22.37 -23.65 -1.38
C ALA A 15 21.94 -23.04 -2.72
N HIS A 16 21.18 -23.79 -3.52
CA HIS A 16 20.41 -23.19 -4.61
C HIS A 16 19.50 -22.17 -3.95
N ALA A 17 19.79 -20.88 -4.14
CA ALA A 17 18.84 -19.83 -3.78
C ALA A 17 17.52 -20.19 -4.47
N MET A 18 16.47 -20.44 -3.68
CA MET A 18 15.15 -20.70 -4.23
C MET A 18 14.81 -19.54 -5.17
N PRO A 19 14.42 -19.81 -6.43
CA PRO A 19 14.09 -18.73 -7.35
C PRO A 19 12.99 -17.87 -6.74
N PRO A 20 13.04 -16.53 -6.89
CA PRO A 20 12.03 -15.66 -6.32
C PRO A 20 10.65 -16.04 -6.84
N VAL A 21 9.67 -16.15 -5.95
CA VAL A 21 8.27 -16.55 -6.26
C VAL A 21 7.71 -15.84 -7.49
N LEU A 22 8.04 -14.56 -7.65
CA LEU A 22 7.62 -13.76 -8.78
C LEU A 22 8.15 -14.27 -10.13
N SER A 23 9.42 -14.72 -10.19
CA SER A 23 10.01 -15.32 -11.40
C SER A 23 9.39 -16.68 -11.75
N LEU A 24 9.09 -17.51 -10.75
CA LEU A 24 8.42 -18.80 -10.95
C LEU A 24 6.96 -18.63 -11.37
N THR A 25 6.29 -17.62 -10.81
CA THR A 25 4.94 -17.21 -11.23
C THR A 25 4.95 -16.74 -12.67
N GLN A 26 5.88 -15.85 -13.04
CA GLN A 26 6.05 -15.37 -14.41
C GLN A 26 6.26 -16.54 -15.39
N ALA A 27 7.14 -17.49 -15.04
CA ALA A 27 7.39 -18.67 -15.86
C ALA A 27 6.14 -19.56 -15.99
N ALA A 28 5.36 -19.74 -14.92
CA ALA A 28 4.12 -20.51 -14.96
C ALA A 28 3.05 -19.82 -15.83
N LEU A 29 2.87 -18.51 -15.69
CA LEU A 29 1.92 -17.73 -16.49
C LEU A 29 2.32 -17.69 -17.97
N GLN A 30 3.62 -17.60 -18.28
CA GLN A 30 4.11 -17.63 -19.67
C GLN A 30 3.90 -18.96 -20.38
N LYS A 31 3.76 -20.07 -19.64
CA LYS A 31 3.34 -21.36 -20.21
C LYS A 31 1.87 -21.34 -20.66
N LEU A 32 1.04 -20.51 -20.02
CA LEU A 32 -0.36 -20.31 -20.41
C LEU A 32 -0.49 -19.33 -21.57
N ASP A 33 0.25 -18.22 -21.48
CA ASP A 33 0.30 -17.17 -22.49
C ASP A 33 1.66 -16.47 -22.46
N ALA A 34 2.43 -16.65 -23.53
CA ALA A 34 3.78 -16.12 -23.67
C ALA A 34 3.84 -14.58 -23.64
N ASP A 35 2.72 -13.87 -23.82
CA ASP A 35 2.65 -12.41 -23.80
C ASP A 35 2.42 -11.81 -22.41
N ILE A 36 2.15 -12.63 -21.40
CA ILE A 36 2.08 -12.15 -20.02
C ILE A 36 3.47 -11.60 -19.60
N ARG A 37 3.48 -10.40 -19.02
CA ARG A 37 4.68 -9.71 -18.48
C ARG A 37 4.50 -9.45 -16.99
N LEU A 38 5.60 -9.17 -16.32
CA LEU A 38 5.65 -9.01 -14.87
C LEU A 38 4.73 -7.88 -14.34
N ASP A 39 4.51 -6.84 -15.13
CA ASP A 39 3.68 -5.70 -14.76
C ASP A 39 2.20 -5.84 -15.18
N HIS A 40 1.83 -6.98 -15.78
CA HIS A 40 0.45 -7.27 -16.19
C HIS A 40 -0.45 -7.78 -15.06
N TYR A 41 0.10 -8.09 -13.88
CA TYR A 41 -0.65 -8.70 -12.78
C TYR A 41 -0.08 -8.34 -11.40
N ASP A 42 -0.93 -8.46 -10.40
CA ASP A 42 -0.56 -8.48 -8.99
C ASP A 42 -0.68 -9.92 -8.46
N ILE A 43 0.10 -10.28 -7.43
CA ILE A 43 0.05 -11.62 -6.83
C ILE A 43 -0.38 -11.59 -5.37
N ALA A 44 -1.16 -12.59 -4.98
CA ALA A 44 -1.41 -12.96 -3.59
C ALA A 44 -0.89 -14.38 -3.35
N ARG A 45 -0.27 -14.61 -2.19
CA ARG A 45 0.23 -15.93 -1.78
C ARG A 45 -0.67 -16.48 -0.70
N ALA A 46 -1.02 -17.75 -0.82
CA ALA A 46 -1.86 -18.44 0.15
C ALA A 46 -1.66 -19.95 0.05
N ASP A 47 -1.81 -20.67 1.15
CA ASP A 47 -1.89 -22.13 1.14
C ASP A 47 -3.36 -22.55 0.92
N LEU A 48 -3.72 -22.87 -0.32
CA LEU A 48 -5.08 -23.25 -0.71
C LEU A 48 -5.38 -24.70 -0.33
N ASN A 49 -4.39 -25.60 -0.35
CA ASN A 49 -4.59 -27.03 -0.13
C ASN A 49 -4.23 -27.52 1.28
N GLY A 50 -3.67 -26.65 2.12
CA GLY A 50 -3.26 -26.95 3.48
C GLY A 50 -1.96 -27.75 3.58
N ASP A 51 -1.13 -27.78 2.54
CA ASP A 51 0.11 -28.57 2.51
C ASP A 51 1.34 -27.82 3.08
N GLY A 52 1.15 -26.57 3.51
CA GLY A 52 2.20 -25.71 4.07
C GLY A 52 3.09 -25.06 3.03
N ARG A 53 2.82 -25.24 1.73
CA ARG A 53 3.46 -24.52 0.62
C ARG A 53 2.55 -23.38 0.17
N ASP A 54 3.17 -22.28 -0.25
CA ASP A 54 2.40 -21.19 -0.84
C ASP A 54 1.99 -21.53 -2.27
N ASP A 55 0.69 -21.39 -2.53
CA ASP A 55 0.10 -21.24 -3.85
C ASP A 55 0.05 -19.75 -4.23
N VAL A 56 -0.20 -19.48 -5.50
CA VAL A 56 -0.28 -18.12 -6.05
C VAL A 56 -1.61 -17.88 -6.74
N LEU A 57 -2.27 -16.78 -6.37
CA LEU A 57 -3.32 -16.18 -7.17
C LEU A 57 -2.73 -14.97 -7.87
N ALA A 58 -2.84 -14.90 -9.19
CA ALA A 58 -2.37 -13.77 -10.00
C ALA A 58 -3.56 -13.04 -10.60
N LEU A 59 -3.86 -11.85 -10.10
CA LEU A 59 -4.95 -11.01 -10.58
C LEU A 59 -4.42 -10.08 -11.68
N MET A 60 -4.94 -10.23 -12.89
CA MET A 60 -4.52 -9.43 -14.04
C MET A 60 -4.97 -7.97 -13.88
N ASN A 61 -4.16 -7.02 -14.36
CA ASN A 61 -4.40 -5.59 -14.23
C ASN A 61 -4.57 -4.90 -15.60
N GLY A 62 -4.86 -3.60 -15.57
CA GLY A 62 -5.20 -2.80 -16.75
C GLY A 62 -4.08 -2.65 -17.79
N LYS A 63 -2.86 -3.14 -17.52
CA LYS A 63 -1.78 -3.21 -18.51
C LYS A 63 -1.85 -4.46 -19.38
N SER A 64 -2.79 -5.36 -19.11
CA SER A 64 -2.97 -6.62 -19.83
C SER A 64 -4.26 -6.63 -20.66
N SER A 65 -4.35 -7.57 -21.60
CA SER A 65 -5.58 -7.87 -22.35
C SER A 65 -6.62 -8.67 -21.54
N TYR A 66 -6.32 -9.00 -20.28
CA TYR A 66 -7.13 -9.87 -19.42
C TYR A 66 -8.11 -9.12 -18.51
N VAL A 67 -8.28 -7.81 -18.74
CA VAL A 67 -9.23 -6.95 -18.03
C VAL A 67 -10.30 -6.45 -18.99
N GLY A 68 -11.56 -6.73 -18.67
CA GLY A 68 -12.72 -6.28 -19.43
C GLY A 68 -13.67 -5.44 -18.56
N THR A 69 -14.82 -5.07 -19.14
CA THR A 69 -15.83 -4.23 -18.46
C THR A 69 -16.50 -4.90 -17.26
N GLY A 70 -16.42 -6.23 -17.14
CA GLY A 70 -16.93 -7.00 -16.00
C GLY A 70 -15.88 -7.29 -14.92
N GLY A 71 -14.62 -6.86 -15.12
CA GLY A 71 -13.51 -7.15 -14.19
C GLY A 71 -12.36 -7.88 -14.86
N ALA A 72 -11.42 -8.32 -14.03
CA ALA A 72 -10.18 -8.96 -14.42
C ALA A 72 -10.29 -10.49 -14.48
N THR A 73 -9.31 -11.12 -15.12
CA THR A 73 -9.04 -12.55 -14.98
C THR A 73 -8.08 -12.75 -13.81
N MET A 74 -8.34 -13.75 -12.97
CA MET A 74 -7.43 -14.21 -11.92
C MET A 74 -6.98 -15.63 -12.23
N PHE A 75 -5.67 -15.85 -12.36
CA PHE A 75 -5.08 -17.18 -12.51
C PHE A 75 -4.79 -17.78 -11.13
N ILE A 76 -4.99 -19.09 -10.99
CA ILE A 76 -4.75 -19.82 -9.75
C ILE A 76 -3.68 -20.87 -10.03
N LEU A 77 -2.60 -20.82 -9.27
CA LEU A 77 -1.42 -21.64 -9.49
C LEU A 77 -1.06 -22.37 -8.18
N LEU A 78 -1.05 -23.70 -8.22
CA LEU A 78 -0.66 -24.52 -7.07
C LEU A 78 0.86 -24.65 -6.98
N GLY A 79 1.39 -24.49 -5.78
CA GLY A 79 2.81 -24.66 -5.49
C GLY A 79 3.24 -26.12 -5.67
N LYS A 80 4.39 -26.31 -6.33
CA LYS A 80 5.08 -27.60 -6.52
C LYS A 80 6.54 -27.48 -6.12
N ASP A 81 7.28 -28.59 -6.15
CA ASP A 81 8.70 -28.66 -5.77
C ASP A 81 9.60 -27.70 -6.56
N ASP A 82 9.29 -27.50 -7.84
CA ASP A 82 10.11 -26.73 -8.79
C ASP A 82 9.38 -25.50 -9.39
N GLY A 83 8.24 -25.10 -8.82
CA GLY A 83 7.52 -23.91 -9.28
C GLY A 83 6.02 -23.98 -9.01
N PHE A 84 5.24 -23.61 -10.03
CA PHE A 84 3.80 -23.58 -9.94
C PHE A 84 3.14 -24.31 -11.11
N GLU A 85 2.05 -25.02 -10.81
CA GLU A 85 1.17 -25.66 -11.79
C GLU A 85 -0.15 -24.88 -11.87
N SER A 86 -0.61 -24.56 -13.08
CA SER A 86 -1.89 -23.85 -13.24
C SER A 86 -3.07 -24.75 -12.90
N LEU A 87 -3.87 -24.34 -11.93
CA LEU A 87 -5.16 -24.95 -11.61
C LEU A 87 -6.29 -24.44 -12.51
N GLY A 88 -6.12 -23.25 -13.09
CA GLY A 88 -7.09 -22.63 -13.99
C GLY A 88 -7.18 -21.13 -13.79
N SER A 89 -8.28 -20.53 -14.28
CA SER A 89 -8.55 -19.12 -14.12
C SER A 89 -10.03 -18.82 -13.87
N ILE A 90 -10.26 -17.72 -13.16
CA ILE A 90 -11.58 -17.15 -12.87
C ILE A 90 -11.67 -15.81 -13.59
N LYS A 91 -12.69 -15.62 -14.42
CA LYS A 91 -12.97 -14.35 -15.12
C LYS A 91 -13.95 -13.51 -14.31
N VAL A 92 -14.06 -12.21 -14.63
CA VAL A 92 -15.04 -11.30 -14.01
C VAL A 92 -14.77 -11.13 -12.51
N VAL A 93 -13.49 -11.02 -12.15
CA VAL A 93 -13.03 -10.83 -10.77
C VAL A 93 -12.73 -9.36 -10.55
N SER A 94 -13.36 -8.76 -9.55
CA SER A 94 -12.97 -7.47 -8.98
C SER A 94 -12.41 -7.68 -7.59
N ALA A 95 -11.51 -6.80 -7.18
CA ALA A 95 -11.16 -6.70 -5.78
C ALA A 95 -12.30 -5.99 -4.98
N PRO A 96 -12.51 -6.32 -3.70
CA PRO A 96 -11.68 -7.19 -2.90
C PRO A 96 -11.92 -8.68 -3.21
N VAL A 97 -10.90 -9.50 -2.99
CA VAL A 97 -10.94 -10.96 -3.07
C VAL A 97 -10.45 -11.52 -1.75
N PHE A 98 -11.16 -12.51 -1.23
CA PHE A 98 -10.87 -13.12 0.06
C PHE A 98 -10.62 -14.61 -0.05
N LEU A 99 -9.76 -15.11 0.83
CA LEU A 99 -9.57 -16.52 1.12
C LEU A 99 -10.36 -16.87 2.37
N ARG A 100 -11.27 -17.84 2.25
CA ARG A 100 -12.06 -18.27 3.40
C ARG A 100 -11.29 -19.27 4.26
N LYS A 101 -11.72 -19.41 5.52
CA LYS A 101 -11.30 -20.55 6.36
C LYS A 101 -11.95 -21.87 5.96
N SER A 102 -13.09 -21.83 5.27
CA SER A 102 -13.75 -23.04 4.77
C SER A 102 -12.99 -23.63 3.58
N SER A 103 -13.13 -24.94 3.40
CA SER A 103 -12.57 -25.67 2.27
C SER A 103 -13.61 -26.59 1.67
N THR A 104 -13.61 -26.68 0.35
CA THR A 104 -14.42 -27.62 -0.42
C THR A 104 -13.49 -28.55 -1.20
N LYS A 105 -13.67 -29.86 -1.03
CA LYS A 105 -12.93 -30.90 -1.79
C LYS A 105 -11.40 -30.72 -1.75
N GLY A 106 -10.87 -30.29 -0.62
CA GLY A 106 -9.44 -30.20 -0.36
C GLY A 106 -8.79 -28.86 -0.68
N LEU A 107 -9.51 -27.89 -1.26
CA LEU A 107 -9.00 -26.51 -1.41
C LEU A 107 -9.87 -25.51 -0.64
N ARG A 108 -9.25 -24.42 -0.16
CA ARG A 108 -9.94 -23.31 0.51
C ARG A 108 -10.89 -22.58 -0.43
N ASP A 109 -12.06 -22.22 0.07
CA ASP A 109 -13.02 -21.46 -0.74
C ASP A 109 -12.55 -20.01 -0.91
N LEU A 110 -12.93 -19.38 -2.03
CA LEU A 110 -12.65 -17.96 -2.29
C LEU A 110 -13.95 -17.16 -2.26
N LEU A 111 -13.85 -15.89 -1.86
CA LEU A 111 -14.88 -14.89 -2.15
C LEU A 111 -14.33 -13.92 -3.17
N VAL A 112 -15.06 -13.74 -4.27
CA VAL A 112 -14.69 -12.81 -5.33
C VAL A 112 -15.77 -11.76 -5.47
N THR A 113 -15.36 -10.50 -5.64
CA THR A 113 -16.30 -9.41 -5.87
C THR A 113 -16.70 -9.38 -7.33
N VAL A 114 -18.01 -9.34 -7.57
CA VAL A 114 -18.60 -9.19 -8.90
C VAL A 114 -19.16 -7.79 -9.00
N ARG A 115 -18.73 -7.03 -10.00
CA ARG A 115 -19.27 -5.71 -10.34
C ARG A 115 -19.30 -5.56 -11.85
N GLY A 116 -20.43 -5.13 -12.40
CA GLY A 116 -20.59 -4.96 -13.85
C GLY A 116 -21.03 -6.23 -14.58
N GLY A 117 -21.06 -6.18 -15.92
CA GLY A 117 -21.51 -7.31 -16.75
C GLY A 117 -23.01 -7.65 -16.66
N GLY A 118 -23.82 -6.78 -16.04
CA GLY A 118 -25.26 -6.99 -15.83
C GLY A 118 -25.63 -7.81 -14.59
N ALA A 119 -24.64 -8.22 -13.78
CA ALA A 119 -24.86 -8.89 -12.51
C ALA A 119 -25.16 -7.90 -11.37
N GLU A 120 -25.94 -8.35 -10.38
CA GLU A 120 -26.08 -7.62 -9.12
C GLU A 120 -24.72 -7.57 -8.40
N PRO A 121 -24.23 -6.38 -8.01
CA PRO A 121 -22.98 -6.27 -7.27
C PRO A 121 -23.01 -7.03 -5.95
N GLY A 122 -21.94 -7.77 -5.66
CA GLY A 122 -21.82 -8.49 -4.40
C GLY A 122 -20.64 -9.45 -4.37
N LEU A 123 -20.63 -10.34 -3.38
CA LEU A 123 -19.59 -11.36 -3.22
C LEU A 123 -20.12 -12.71 -3.64
N ALA A 124 -19.42 -13.35 -4.58
CA ALA A 124 -19.69 -14.72 -5.00
C ALA A 124 -18.71 -15.67 -4.33
N GLU A 125 -19.23 -16.81 -3.88
CA GLU A 125 -18.42 -17.88 -3.32
C GLU A 125 -17.92 -18.82 -4.43
N MET A 126 -16.61 -19.01 -4.49
CA MET A 126 -15.95 -19.90 -5.45
C MET A 126 -15.49 -21.15 -4.71
N LYS A 127 -16.19 -22.26 -4.95
CA LYS A 127 -15.88 -23.57 -4.35
C LYS A 127 -15.19 -24.45 -5.35
N PHE A 128 -14.13 -25.12 -4.91
CA PHE A 128 -13.43 -26.08 -5.73
C PHE A 128 -14.31 -27.32 -5.99
N ASP A 129 -14.43 -27.72 -7.25
CA ASP A 129 -15.28 -28.85 -7.64
C ASP A 129 -14.57 -30.21 -7.60
N GLY A 130 -13.28 -30.23 -7.21
CA GLY A 130 -12.41 -31.40 -7.24
C GLY A 130 -11.44 -31.41 -8.41
N THR A 131 -11.63 -30.52 -9.39
CA THR A 131 -10.75 -30.34 -10.56
C THR A 131 -10.37 -28.87 -10.77
N SER A 132 -11.33 -27.95 -10.67
CA SER A 132 -11.08 -26.50 -10.79
C SER A 132 -12.04 -25.66 -9.94
N TYR A 133 -11.75 -24.37 -9.81
CA TYR A 133 -12.76 -23.39 -9.41
C TYR A 133 -13.65 -23.05 -10.61
N PRO A 134 -14.89 -22.58 -10.38
CA PRO A 134 -15.75 -22.12 -11.46
C PRO A 134 -15.05 -21.02 -12.28
N ALA A 135 -15.15 -21.11 -13.61
CA ALA A 135 -14.47 -20.18 -14.52
C ALA A 135 -15.00 -18.73 -14.45
N ALA A 136 -16.15 -18.51 -13.83
CA ALA A 136 -16.72 -17.21 -13.53
C ALA A 136 -17.60 -17.29 -12.26
N PRO A 137 -17.76 -16.17 -11.55
CA PRO A 137 -18.68 -16.04 -10.42
C PRO A 137 -20.14 -16.39 -10.75
N GLY A 138 -20.83 -16.98 -9.78
CA GLY A 138 -22.28 -17.24 -9.82
C GLY A 138 -23.06 -16.24 -8.98
N ASP A 139 -23.92 -16.75 -8.08
CA ASP A 139 -24.72 -15.94 -7.15
C ASP A 139 -23.81 -15.11 -6.22
N ALA A 140 -24.08 -13.81 -6.12
CA ALA A 140 -23.22 -12.81 -5.47
C ALA A 140 -23.77 -12.33 -4.11
N ARG A 141 -24.37 -13.24 -3.36
CA ARG A 141 -25.04 -12.95 -2.06
C ARG A 141 -24.26 -13.38 -0.83
N ALA A 142 -23.00 -13.77 -0.99
CA ALA A 142 -22.14 -14.09 0.14
C ALA A 142 -21.73 -12.82 0.91
N GLU A 143 -21.24 -13.02 2.13
CA GLU A 143 -20.69 -11.96 2.98
C GLU A 143 -19.27 -12.33 3.41
N ALA A 144 -18.37 -11.35 3.42
CA ALA A 144 -17.05 -11.50 4.00
C ALA A 144 -17.15 -11.53 5.53
N ARG A 145 -16.31 -12.34 6.16
CA ARG A 145 -16.25 -12.50 7.62
C ARG A 145 -14.94 -11.93 8.17
N GLU A 146 -14.92 -11.62 9.46
CA GLU A 146 -13.72 -11.09 10.13
C GLU A 146 -12.54 -12.06 10.04
N GLU A 147 -12.81 -13.37 9.98
CA GLU A 147 -11.79 -14.40 9.84
C GLU A 147 -11.28 -14.65 8.41
N ASP A 148 -11.90 -14.05 7.39
CA ASP A 148 -11.50 -14.22 5.99
C ASP A 148 -10.24 -13.39 5.69
N THR A 149 -9.26 -13.99 5.02
CA THR A 149 -8.01 -13.30 4.67
C THR A 149 -8.22 -12.51 3.38
N VAL A 150 -7.91 -11.21 3.38
CA VAL A 150 -7.90 -10.40 2.15
C VAL A 150 -6.71 -10.81 1.28
N LEU A 151 -6.98 -11.37 0.09
CA LEU A 151 -5.97 -11.70 -0.91
C LEU A 151 -5.66 -10.48 -1.78
N PHE A 152 -6.70 -9.79 -2.23
CA PHE A 152 -6.61 -8.54 -2.97
C PHE A 152 -7.56 -7.54 -2.33
N ALA A 153 -7.06 -6.38 -1.91
CA ALA A 153 -7.88 -5.32 -1.32
C ALA A 153 -8.58 -4.49 -2.41
N GLU A 154 -9.66 -3.80 -2.07
CA GLU A 154 -10.22 -2.79 -2.98
C GLU A 154 -9.12 -1.80 -3.40
N PRO A 155 -9.04 -1.43 -4.69
CA PRO A 155 -8.16 -0.35 -5.09
C PRO A 155 -8.66 0.93 -4.42
N THR A 156 -7.77 1.61 -3.72
CA THR A 156 -8.06 2.94 -3.20
C THR A 156 -8.35 3.85 -4.39
N PRO A 157 -9.49 4.56 -4.42
CA PRO A 157 -9.78 5.49 -5.51
C PRO A 157 -8.64 6.49 -5.70
N PRO A 158 -8.34 6.91 -6.95
CA PRO A 158 -7.41 7.99 -7.19
C PRO A 158 -7.80 9.22 -6.37
N PHE A 159 -6.80 9.85 -5.77
CA PHE A 159 -6.98 11.11 -5.08
C PHE A 159 -6.94 12.25 -6.10
N ASP A 160 -7.93 13.14 -6.06
CA ASP A 160 -7.90 14.43 -6.76
C ASP A 160 -8.64 15.44 -5.89
N GLN A 161 -7.89 16.38 -5.31
CA GLN A 161 -8.47 17.48 -4.55
C GLN A 161 -7.81 18.80 -4.90
N LYS A 162 -8.64 19.84 -4.90
CA LYS A 162 -8.24 21.23 -5.08
C LYS A 162 -8.57 22.03 -3.83
N ARG A 163 -7.65 22.90 -3.41
CA ARG A 163 -7.84 23.88 -2.32
C ARG A 163 -7.25 25.22 -2.73
N GLU A 164 -7.78 26.30 -2.16
CA GLU A 164 -7.34 27.65 -2.43
C GLU A 164 -7.26 28.45 -1.13
N LEU A 165 -6.20 29.23 -0.97
CA LEU A 165 -6.06 30.21 0.11
C LEU A 165 -5.24 31.40 -0.38
N HIS A 166 -5.65 32.61 0.00
CA HIS A 166 -4.94 33.86 -0.34
C HIS A 166 -4.62 34.03 -1.85
N GLY A 167 -5.48 33.50 -2.71
CA GLY A 167 -5.36 33.55 -4.18
C GLY A 167 -4.39 32.53 -4.78
N ILE A 168 -3.83 31.63 -3.98
CA ILE A 168 -3.04 30.48 -4.44
C ILE A 168 -3.89 29.22 -4.36
N THR A 169 -3.98 28.55 -5.49
CA THR A 169 -4.63 27.25 -5.64
C THR A 169 -3.58 26.15 -5.62
N PHE A 170 -3.90 25.05 -4.95
CA PHE A 170 -3.19 23.78 -5.03
C PHE A 170 -4.14 22.70 -5.47
N GLN A 171 -3.83 22.02 -6.58
CA GLN A 171 -4.45 20.74 -6.92
C GLN A 171 -3.46 19.62 -6.62
N VAL A 172 -3.89 18.61 -5.88
CA VAL A 172 -3.10 17.41 -5.60
C VAL A 172 -3.80 16.21 -6.19
N THR A 173 -3.09 15.50 -7.07
CA THR A 173 -3.56 14.25 -7.66
C THR A 173 -2.64 13.10 -7.29
N SER A 174 -3.21 11.90 -7.11
CA SER A 174 -2.45 10.66 -6.91
C SER A 174 -3.27 9.49 -7.45
N PRO A 175 -2.64 8.52 -8.14
CA PRO A 175 -3.32 7.27 -8.48
C PRO A 175 -3.67 6.44 -7.24
N ASN A 176 -3.11 6.73 -6.06
CA ASN A 176 -3.33 6.00 -4.81
C ASN A 176 -3.05 4.50 -4.94
N LEU A 177 -1.94 4.16 -5.59
CA LEU A 177 -1.47 2.79 -5.67
C LEU A 177 -1.06 2.29 -4.28
N ASN A 178 -1.29 1.02 -3.99
CA ASN A 178 -0.88 0.43 -2.70
C ASN A 178 0.64 0.22 -2.61
N THR A 179 1.34 0.17 -3.75
CA THR A 179 2.80 0.02 -3.85
C THR A 179 3.35 0.91 -4.94
N GLY A 180 4.46 1.61 -4.67
CA GLY A 180 5.10 2.50 -5.65
C GLY A 180 4.22 3.71 -6.01
N ASN A 181 3.47 4.24 -5.04
CA ASN A 181 2.60 5.39 -5.25
C ASN A 181 3.39 6.69 -5.42
N SER A 182 2.79 7.63 -6.13
CA SER A 182 3.29 9.00 -6.24
C SER A 182 2.13 9.99 -6.19
N LEU A 183 2.45 11.26 -6.03
CA LEU A 183 1.49 12.35 -6.14
C LEU A 183 2.04 13.46 -7.03
N THR A 184 1.13 14.25 -7.59
CA THR A 184 1.46 15.47 -8.33
C THR A 184 0.79 16.67 -7.67
N VAL A 185 1.58 17.66 -7.30
CA VAL A 185 1.09 18.98 -6.85
C VAL A 185 1.13 19.93 -8.04
N THR A 186 -0.01 20.49 -8.41
CA THR A 186 -0.13 21.53 -9.45
C THR A 186 -0.59 22.82 -8.81
N PRO A 187 0.33 23.78 -8.57
CA PRO A 187 -0.04 25.10 -8.07
C PRO A 187 -0.62 25.99 -9.18
N ALA A 188 -1.43 26.98 -8.80
CA ALA A 188 -1.85 28.06 -9.67
C ALA A 188 -1.97 29.37 -8.87
N GLY A 189 -1.63 30.50 -9.52
CA GLY A 189 -1.67 31.83 -8.91
C GLY A 189 -0.32 32.32 -8.36
N LEU A 190 0.75 31.52 -8.47
CA LEU A 190 2.10 31.93 -8.10
C LEU A 190 2.68 32.90 -9.15
N GLU A 191 3.47 33.88 -8.72
CA GLU A 191 4.02 34.91 -9.61
C GLU A 191 5.11 34.41 -10.56
N ILE A 192 5.96 33.47 -10.11
CA ILE A 192 7.17 33.06 -10.84
C ILE A 192 7.04 31.64 -11.39
N ASP A 193 6.66 30.68 -10.56
CA ASP A 193 6.69 29.27 -10.94
C ASP A 193 5.40 28.56 -10.52
N ASN A 194 4.65 28.07 -11.51
CA ASN A 194 3.45 27.26 -11.32
C ASN A 194 3.63 25.82 -11.88
N SER A 195 4.88 25.39 -12.08
CA SER A 195 5.17 24.04 -12.57
C SER A 195 4.68 22.97 -11.58
N SER A 196 4.22 21.85 -12.12
CA SER A 196 3.79 20.72 -11.31
C SER A 196 4.99 20.01 -10.69
N ILE A 197 4.85 19.60 -9.43
CA ILE A 197 5.85 18.83 -8.67
C ILE A 197 5.35 17.39 -8.57
N ALA A 198 6.16 16.44 -9.03
CA ALA A 198 5.92 15.01 -8.80
C ALA A 198 6.73 14.55 -7.57
N GLN A 199 6.07 13.84 -6.66
CA GLN A 199 6.66 13.39 -5.40
C GLN A 199 6.27 11.94 -5.12
N ASP A 200 7.25 11.11 -4.73
CA ASP A 200 6.97 9.75 -4.29
C ASP A 200 6.18 9.77 -2.97
N ALA A 201 5.18 8.90 -2.87
CA ALA A 201 4.34 8.74 -1.69
C ALA A 201 4.56 7.34 -1.10
N SER A 202 4.97 7.28 0.17
CA SER A 202 5.20 6.03 0.92
C SER A 202 3.91 5.29 1.32
N GLY A 203 2.79 5.65 0.70
CA GLY A 203 1.45 5.16 1.01
C GLY A 203 0.41 5.88 0.13
N ILE A 204 -0.85 5.79 0.52
CA ILE A 204 -1.96 6.44 -0.19
C ILE A 204 -2.19 7.87 0.32
N VAL A 205 -2.50 8.79 -0.58
CA VAL A 205 -2.92 10.15 -0.22
C VAL A 205 -4.35 10.10 0.29
N THR A 206 -4.54 10.58 1.52
CA THR A 206 -5.83 10.52 2.23
C THR A 206 -6.49 11.89 2.37
N GLY A 207 -5.72 12.97 2.27
CA GLY A 207 -6.25 14.32 2.41
C GLY A 207 -5.21 15.39 2.14
N ILE A 208 -5.72 16.61 1.92
CA ILE A 208 -4.91 17.83 1.85
C ILE A 208 -5.54 18.95 2.67
N GLU A 209 -4.69 19.78 3.26
CA GLU A 209 -5.06 21.03 3.91
C GLU A 209 -4.18 22.17 3.39
N VAL A 210 -4.75 23.37 3.35
CA VAL A 210 -4.03 24.59 2.97
C VAL A 210 -4.25 25.60 4.07
N ALA A 211 -3.15 26.16 4.59
CA ALA A 211 -3.18 27.11 5.69
C ALA A 211 -1.98 28.04 5.64
N ASP A 212 -2.11 29.21 6.25
CA ASP A 212 -1.01 30.16 6.45
C ASP A 212 -0.66 30.14 7.94
N ILE A 213 0.17 29.16 8.33
CA ILE A 213 0.38 28.88 9.76
C ILE A 213 1.37 29.86 10.40
N ASN A 214 2.21 30.52 9.59
CA ASN A 214 3.12 31.56 10.06
C ASN A 214 2.51 32.98 9.95
N SER A 215 1.30 33.12 9.39
CA SER A 215 0.57 34.37 9.18
C SER A 215 1.32 35.40 8.34
N ASP A 216 2.05 34.95 7.31
CA ASP A 216 2.82 35.82 6.42
C ASP A 216 2.05 36.29 5.17
N GLY A 217 0.81 35.82 5.00
CA GLY A 217 -0.05 36.12 3.86
C GLY A 217 0.20 35.21 2.65
N SER A 218 1.10 34.25 2.77
CA SER A 218 1.39 33.22 1.78
C SER A 218 1.05 31.84 2.34
N PRO A 219 0.29 31.01 1.63
CA PRO A 219 -0.17 29.74 2.19
C PRO A 219 0.86 28.61 2.05
N GLU A 220 0.78 27.66 2.96
CA GLU A 220 1.37 26.34 2.89
C GLU A 220 0.33 25.28 2.48
N LEU A 221 0.80 24.24 1.79
CA LEU A 221 0.08 23.01 1.49
C LEU A 221 0.60 21.88 2.39
N TYR A 222 -0.33 21.13 2.98
CA TYR A 222 -0.07 19.94 3.79
C TYR A 222 -0.80 18.74 3.17
N VAL A 223 -0.07 17.66 2.91
CA VAL A 223 -0.59 16.44 2.26
C VAL A 223 -0.38 15.24 3.18
N TYR A 224 -1.48 14.54 3.48
CA TYR A 224 -1.50 13.40 4.39
C TYR A 224 -1.41 12.09 3.62
N VAL A 225 -0.37 11.30 3.94
CA VAL A 225 -0.10 10.02 3.28
C VAL A 225 -0.15 8.88 4.29
N PHE A 226 -1.13 7.98 4.18
CA PHE A 226 -1.27 6.83 5.06
C PHE A 226 -0.51 5.61 4.51
N ASN A 227 0.41 5.07 5.32
CA ASN A 227 1.30 3.97 4.93
C ASN A 227 0.94 2.62 5.55
N GLY A 228 -0.26 2.48 6.13
CA GLY A 228 -0.70 1.29 6.85
C GLY A 228 -0.32 1.27 8.33
N SER A 229 0.78 1.93 8.73
CA SER A 229 1.21 2.04 10.13
C SER A 229 0.83 3.37 10.79
N GLY A 230 0.63 4.41 9.99
CA GLY A 230 0.29 5.76 10.43
C GLY A 230 0.27 6.72 9.25
N THR A 231 -0.10 7.96 9.52
CA THR A 231 -0.03 9.05 8.55
C THR A 231 1.38 9.64 8.54
N THR A 232 1.88 9.99 7.36
CA THR A 232 3.07 10.81 7.16
C THR A 232 2.68 12.11 6.48
N LEU A 233 3.54 13.13 6.55
CA LEU A 233 3.27 14.47 6.06
C LEU A 233 4.27 14.84 4.96
N LEU A 234 3.74 15.26 3.81
CA LEU A 234 4.47 15.99 2.77
C LEU A 234 3.93 17.41 2.73
N ALA A 235 4.79 18.41 2.60
CA ALA A 235 4.34 19.79 2.72
C ALA A 235 5.21 20.78 1.93
N TRP A 236 4.59 21.87 1.46
CA TRP A 236 5.22 22.92 0.65
C TRP A 236 4.75 24.30 1.09
N SER A 237 5.62 25.31 1.08
CA SER A 237 5.26 26.71 1.32
C SER A 237 5.30 27.51 0.03
N ALA A 238 4.28 28.33 -0.22
CA ALA A 238 4.26 29.28 -1.32
C ALA A 238 5.04 30.56 -0.96
N ASN A 239 6.36 30.55 -1.11
CA ASN A 239 7.24 31.64 -0.72
C ASN A 239 6.81 32.98 -1.31
N ARG A 240 6.23 33.85 -0.48
CA ARG A 240 5.71 35.17 -0.88
C ARG A 240 4.79 35.10 -2.09
N LYS A 241 4.08 33.98 -2.27
CA LYS A 241 3.21 33.70 -3.42
C LYS A 241 3.95 33.68 -4.77
N LYS A 242 5.25 33.37 -4.80
CA LYS A 242 6.07 33.38 -6.03
C LYS A 242 6.45 31.99 -6.53
N SER A 243 6.87 31.10 -5.65
CA SER A 243 7.32 29.74 -5.97
C SER A 243 7.16 28.83 -4.75
N LEU A 244 7.18 27.52 -4.96
CA LEU A 244 7.12 26.53 -3.88
C LEU A 244 8.52 26.16 -3.36
N SER A 245 8.60 25.87 -2.07
CA SER A 245 9.74 25.15 -1.46
C SER A 245 9.21 24.11 -0.48
N ASP A 246 9.99 23.05 -0.26
CA ASP A 246 9.62 21.99 0.67
C ASP A 246 9.58 22.51 2.11
N ILE A 247 8.66 21.94 2.90
CA ILE A 247 8.61 22.07 4.34
C ILE A 247 9.06 20.73 4.94
N TYR A 248 10.23 20.73 5.57
CA TYR A 248 10.79 19.54 6.18
C TYR A 248 10.16 19.25 7.56
N LEU A 249 9.58 18.05 7.72
CA LEU A 249 9.20 17.50 9.02
C LEU A 249 10.36 16.67 9.58
N PRO A 250 10.97 17.05 10.72
CA PRO A 250 12.04 16.27 11.32
C PRO A 250 11.56 14.93 11.88
N GLU A 251 12.48 13.98 11.99
CA GLU A 251 12.29 12.76 12.77
C GLU A 251 11.95 13.07 14.23
N LEU A 252 11.30 12.12 14.91
CA LEU A 252 10.83 12.32 16.28
C LEU A 252 11.95 12.56 17.32
N GLY A 253 13.17 12.09 17.05
CA GLY A 253 14.31 12.25 17.97
C GLY A 253 13.99 11.82 19.40
N GLU A 254 14.24 12.71 20.36
CA GLU A 254 13.96 12.46 21.78
C GLU A 254 12.47 12.25 22.11
N HIS A 255 11.56 12.70 21.24
CA HIS A 255 10.11 12.53 21.40
C HIS A 255 9.61 11.15 20.95
N ALA A 256 10.50 10.24 20.54
CA ALA A 256 10.15 8.89 20.07
C ALA A 256 9.88 7.87 21.19
N LYS A 257 10.00 8.25 22.48
CA LYS A 257 9.84 7.30 23.59
C LYS A 257 8.43 6.66 23.60
N GLY A 258 8.34 5.35 23.40
CA GLY A 258 7.06 4.62 23.33
C GLY A 258 6.32 4.75 21.99
N TYR A 259 6.95 5.33 20.97
CA TYR A 259 6.39 5.47 19.63
C TYR A 259 6.38 4.13 18.89
N ARG A 260 5.27 3.80 18.22
CA ARG A 260 5.15 2.63 17.32
C ARG A 260 4.25 2.91 16.11
N GLY A 261 4.26 4.15 15.62
CA GLY A 261 3.33 4.61 14.57
C GLY A 261 1.97 5.01 15.13
N GLY A 262 0.96 4.99 14.26
CA GLY A 262 -0.40 5.46 14.57
C GLY A 262 -0.52 6.99 14.48
N ASP A 263 0.36 7.62 13.73
CA ASP A 263 0.40 9.07 13.58
C ASP A 263 -0.83 9.61 12.86
N GLU A 264 -1.32 10.73 13.38
CA GLU A 264 -2.32 11.57 12.75
C GLU A 264 -1.83 13.01 12.78
N PHE A 265 -2.09 13.75 11.70
CA PHE A 265 -1.70 15.13 11.54
C PHE A 265 -2.95 16.01 11.36
N ALA A 266 -2.88 17.25 11.83
CA ALA A 266 -3.89 18.27 11.60
C ALA A 266 -3.25 19.66 11.60
N VAL A 267 -3.75 20.56 10.75
CA VAL A 267 -3.50 21.99 10.95
C VAL A 267 -4.40 22.49 12.06
N VAL A 268 -3.84 23.19 13.04
CA VAL A 268 -4.59 23.82 14.14
C VAL A 268 -4.02 25.21 14.35
N GLU A 269 -4.81 26.27 14.19
CA GLU A 269 -4.50 27.65 14.60
C GLU A 269 -2.99 28.01 14.69
N GLY A 270 -2.30 28.08 13.55
CA GLY A 270 -0.88 28.49 13.48
C GLY A 270 0.15 27.39 13.77
N ILE A 271 -0.27 26.13 13.90
CA ILE A 271 0.61 24.97 14.09
C ILE A 271 0.21 23.79 13.21
N ILE A 272 1.13 22.83 13.10
CA ILE A 272 0.83 21.44 12.76
C ILE A 272 0.84 20.61 14.04
N GLY A 273 -0.26 19.94 14.34
CA GLY A 273 -0.31 18.93 15.40
C GLY A 273 -0.03 17.55 14.84
N ARG A 274 0.93 16.82 15.42
CA ARG A 274 1.15 15.38 15.21
C ARG A 274 0.77 14.64 16.48
N ARG A 275 -0.13 13.67 16.40
CA ARG A 275 -0.52 12.84 17.55
C ARG A 275 -0.32 11.36 17.25
N PHE A 276 0.06 10.59 18.27
CA PHE A 276 0.20 9.14 18.17
C PHE A 276 0.03 8.46 19.53
N PRO A 277 -0.42 7.20 19.57
CA PRO A 277 -0.55 6.42 20.80
C PRO A 277 0.81 6.09 21.42
N ILE A 278 0.87 6.11 22.76
CA ILE A 278 2.08 5.75 23.52
C ILE A 278 2.00 4.28 23.94
N TYR A 279 3.05 3.52 23.62
CA TYR A 279 3.21 2.13 24.05
C TYR A 279 4.15 1.98 25.25
N PRO A 280 4.00 0.90 26.04
CA PRO A 280 4.97 0.54 27.06
C PRO A 280 6.38 0.34 26.49
N GLU A 281 7.40 0.48 27.34
CA GLU A 281 8.80 0.20 26.95
C GLU A 281 9.00 -1.26 26.57
N ASP A 282 8.24 -2.18 27.17
CA ASP A 282 8.23 -3.59 26.78
C ASP A 282 7.63 -3.78 25.37
N SER A 283 8.49 -4.17 24.43
CA SER A 283 8.16 -4.42 23.02
C SER A 283 7.24 -5.63 22.80
N ALA A 284 7.12 -6.52 23.78
CA ALA A 284 6.21 -7.66 23.74
C ALA A 284 4.74 -7.22 23.89
N VAL A 285 4.48 -6.12 24.63
CA VAL A 285 3.12 -5.62 24.84
C VAL A 285 2.62 -4.92 23.57
N LYS A 286 1.62 -5.50 22.90
CA LYS A 286 1.06 -4.98 21.64
C LYS A 286 -0.05 -3.94 21.80
N LYS A 287 -0.52 -3.70 23.03
CA LYS A 287 -1.57 -2.70 23.31
C LYS A 287 -0.93 -1.38 23.76
N PRO A 288 -1.48 -0.22 23.34
CA PRO A 288 -1.02 1.06 23.83
C PRO A 288 -1.40 1.25 25.32
N THR A 289 -0.75 2.20 25.98
CA THR A 289 -1.00 2.57 27.38
C THR A 289 -2.34 3.26 27.61
N GLY A 290 -3.06 3.61 26.54
CA GLY A 290 -4.26 4.45 26.58
C GLY A 290 -3.97 5.96 26.51
N LYS A 291 -2.69 6.35 26.64
CA LYS A 291 -2.26 7.75 26.48
C LYS A 291 -1.92 8.07 25.04
N ILE A 292 -2.12 9.33 24.66
CA ILE A 292 -1.71 9.92 23.39
C ILE A 292 -0.60 10.93 23.66
N ARG A 293 0.44 10.94 22.82
CA ARG A 293 1.38 12.06 22.74
C ARG A 293 0.97 12.96 21.59
N GLN A 294 0.96 14.27 21.81
CA GLN A 294 0.81 15.28 20.77
C GLN A 294 2.04 16.19 20.75
N ILE A 295 2.63 16.35 19.56
CA ILE A 295 3.71 17.29 19.28
C ILE A 295 3.12 18.40 18.41
N GLN A 296 3.26 19.64 18.85
CA GLN A 296 2.88 20.83 18.10
C GLN A 296 4.11 21.39 17.42
N TYR A 297 4.01 21.66 16.13
CA TYR A 297 5.10 22.21 15.32
C TYR A 297 4.76 23.60 14.81
N LYS A 298 5.76 24.49 14.85
CA LYS A 298 5.73 25.79 14.17
C LYS A 298 6.64 25.79 12.95
N LEU A 299 6.32 26.66 12.00
CA LEU A 299 7.10 26.85 10.79
C LEU A 299 8.28 27.79 11.05
N HIS A 300 9.47 27.38 10.60
CA HIS A 300 10.69 28.19 10.65
C HIS A 300 11.43 28.13 9.33
N ALA A 301 12.18 29.19 9.02
CA ALA A 301 13.09 29.18 7.87
C ALA A 301 14.22 28.15 8.10
N GLY A 302 14.52 27.37 7.07
CA GLY A 302 15.68 26.49 6.97
C GLY A 302 16.69 27.00 5.93
N GLU A 303 17.74 26.21 5.68
CA GLU A 303 18.80 26.60 4.72
C GLU A 303 18.33 26.60 3.26
N ALA A 304 17.48 25.64 2.88
CA ALA A 304 17.01 25.44 1.50
C ALA A 304 15.47 25.48 1.36
N GLY A 305 14.75 25.90 2.40
CA GLY A 305 13.29 25.87 2.43
C GLY A 305 12.77 26.17 3.82
N TRP A 306 11.73 25.45 4.24
CA TRP A 306 11.13 25.61 5.56
C TRP A 306 11.26 24.34 6.37
N LEU A 307 11.13 24.45 7.68
CA LEU A 307 11.18 23.33 8.60
C LEU A 307 10.11 23.48 9.68
N LEU A 308 9.49 22.37 10.03
CA LEU A 308 8.60 22.26 11.18
C LEU A 308 9.44 21.96 12.42
N LYS A 309 9.46 22.88 13.39
CA LYS A 309 10.16 22.67 14.67
C LYS A 309 9.15 22.36 15.78
N PRO A 310 9.42 21.34 16.62
CA PRO A 310 8.65 21.13 17.84
C PRO A 310 8.63 22.42 18.68
N ASP A 311 7.43 22.87 19.04
CA ASP A 311 7.17 24.03 19.90
C ASP A 311 6.63 23.57 21.26
N GLN A 312 5.73 22.58 21.26
CA GLN A 312 5.15 22.02 22.48
C GLN A 312 4.93 20.51 22.37
N VAL A 313 5.14 19.78 23.47
CA VAL A 313 4.83 18.34 23.57
C VAL A 313 3.89 18.12 24.75
N LEU A 314 2.79 17.40 24.50
CA LEU A 314 1.73 17.11 25.46
C LEU A 314 1.51 15.58 25.53
N GLU A 315 1.11 15.09 26.70
CA GLU A 315 0.60 13.74 26.89
C GLU A 315 -0.73 13.81 27.63
N PHE A 316 -1.74 13.08 27.15
CA PHE A 316 -3.06 13.01 27.78
C PHE A 316 -3.66 11.61 27.65
#